data_AF-A0A6C9QHC5-F1
#
_entry.id   AF-A0A6C9QHC5-F1
#
_cell.length_a   1.000
_cell.length_b   1.000
_cell.length_c   1.000
_cell.angle_alpha   90.00
_cell.angle_beta   90.00
_cell.angle_gamma   90.00
#
_symmetry.space_group_name_H-M   'P 1'
#
loop_
_entity.id
_entity.type
_entity.pdbx_description
1 polymer ?
#
loop_
_entity_poly.entity_id
_entity_poly.type
_entity_poly.pdbx_seq_one_letter_code
_entity_poly.pdbx_strand_id
1 'polypeptide(L)'
;FNAEVDEPRPGLRRGHIPGALNVPWTELVREGELKTTDELDAIFFGRGVSYDKPIIVSCGSGVTAAVVLLALATLDVPNVKLYDGAWSEWGARADLPVEPVK
;
A
#
# COMPACT_ATOMS: atom_id res chain seq x y z
N PHE A 1 11.15 -0.53 -1.28
CA PHE A 1 10.23 -0.24 -2.39
C PHE A 1 11.04 0.34 -3.56
N ASN A 2 12.10 -0.36 -3.97
CA ASN A 2 13.21 0.27 -4.71
C ASN A 2 13.31 -0.21 -6.16
N ALA A 3 12.27 -0.89 -6.67
CA ALA A 3 12.26 -1.52 -8.01
C ALA A 3 13.37 -2.55 -8.27
N GLU A 4 13.91 -3.20 -7.23
CA GLU A 4 15.02 -4.15 -7.35
C GLU A 4 14.57 -5.55 -7.75
N VAL A 5 13.33 -5.93 -7.41
CA VAL A 5 12.74 -7.25 -7.66
C VAL A 5 11.69 -7.15 -8.76
N ASP A 6 11.64 -8.16 -9.62
CA ASP A 6 10.59 -8.27 -10.65
C ASP A 6 9.22 -8.50 -10.01
N GLU A 7 8.19 -7.92 -10.63
CA GLU A 7 6.82 -8.31 -10.32
C GLU A 7 6.61 -9.79 -10.68
N PRO A 8 5.91 -10.58 -9.84
CA PRO A 8 5.65 -11.99 -10.12
C PRO A 8 4.85 -12.22 -11.40
N ARG A 9 4.11 -11.19 -11.85
CA ARG A 9 3.29 -11.24 -13.06
C ARG A 9 4.14 -10.79 -14.26
N PRO A 10 4.28 -11.63 -15.29
CA PRO A 10 5.09 -11.30 -16.46
C PRO A 10 4.63 -10.01 -17.15
N GLY A 11 5.59 -9.17 -17.56
CA GLY A 11 5.33 -7.97 -18.36
C GLY A 11 4.97 -6.71 -17.56
N LEU A 12 4.82 -6.78 -16.24
CA LEU A 12 4.63 -5.58 -15.42
C LEU A 12 5.95 -4.83 -15.18
N ARG A 13 5.87 -3.50 -15.16
CA ARG A 13 7.01 -2.64 -14.83
C ARG A 13 7.39 -2.80 -13.35
N ARG A 14 8.69 -2.68 -13.06
CA ARG A 14 9.19 -2.54 -11.68
C ARG A 14 8.96 -1.12 -11.18
N GLY A 15 8.74 -0.98 -9.88
CA GLY A 15 8.61 0.31 -9.22
C GLY A 15 7.27 0.46 -8.53
N HIS A 16 6.83 1.71 -8.43
CA HIS A 16 5.64 2.07 -7.71
C HIS A 16 4.96 3.34 -8.20
N ILE A 17 3.75 3.57 -7.70
CA ILE A 17 3.01 4.82 -7.92
C ILE A 17 3.79 5.96 -7.26
N PRO A 18 4.03 7.08 -7.97
CA PRO A 18 4.79 8.20 -7.41
C PRO A 18 4.21 8.74 -6.10
N GLY A 19 5.10 9.00 -5.13
CA GLY A 19 4.73 9.50 -3.80
C GLY A 19 4.04 8.48 -2.88
N ALA A 20 3.91 7.21 -3.31
CA ALA A 20 3.32 6.17 -2.47
C ALA A 20 4.22 5.83 -1.27
N LEU A 21 3.59 5.68 -0.11
CA LEU A 21 4.26 5.23 1.12
C LEU A 21 4.15 3.72 1.22
N ASN A 22 5.26 3.05 1.55
CA ASN A 22 5.28 1.60 1.64
C ASN A 22 5.01 1.13 3.07
N VAL A 23 3.87 0.48 3.28
CA VAL A 23 3.48 -0.21 4.53
C VAL A 23 3.19 -1.68 4.20
N PRO A 24 4.13 -2.61 4.42
CA PRO A 24 3.89 -4.03 4.18
C PRO A 24 2.81 -4.57 5.11
N TRP A 25 1.78 -5.24 4.56
CA TRP A 25 0.67 -5.78 5.35
C TRP A 25 1.13 -6.75 6.45
N THR A 26 2.25 -7.45 6.23
CA THR A 26 2.86 -8.37 7.20
C THR A 26 3.35 -7.66 8.46
N GLU A 27 3.60 -6.35 8.40
CA GLU A 27 3.94 -5.56 9.57
C GLU A 27 2.71 -5.21 10.42
N LEU A 28 1.50 -5.31 9.86
CA LEU A 28 0.23 -4.97 10.54
C LEU A 28 -0.40 -6.15 11.28
N VAL A 29 0.10 -7.37 11.04
CA VAL A 29 -0.48 -8.62 11.54
C VAL A 29 0.52 -9.34 12.44
N ARG A 30 0.03 -9.97 13.51
CA ARG A 30 0.76 -10.92 14.35
C ARG A 30 -0.12 -12.13 14.60
N GLU A 31 0.40 -13.33 14.32
CA GLU A 31 -0.31 -14.60 14.57
C GLU A 31 -1.71 -14.69 13.93
N GLY A 32 -1.89 -14.05 12.76
CA GLY A 32 -3.15 -14.06 12.03
C GLY A 32 -4.15 -12.98 12.44
N GLU A 33 -3.82 -12.18 13.45
CA GLU A 33 -4.64 -11.07 13.94
C GLU A 33 -3.98 -9.72 13.66
N LEU A 34 -4.78 -8.65 13.55
CA LEU A 34 -4.22 -7.30 13.53
C LEU A 34 -3.47 -7.03 14.84
N LYS A 35 -2.37 -6.28 14.73
CA LYS A 35 -1.70 -5.70 15.89
C LYS A 35 -2.62 -4.73 16.63
N THR A 36 -2.24 -4.38 17.86
CA THR A 36 -2.99 -3.41 18.66
C THR A 36 -3.07 -2.05 17.96
N THR A 37 -4.08 -1.25 18.30
CA THR A 37 -4.26 0.10 17.73
C THR A 37 -3.00 0.95 17.89
N ASP A 38 -2.35 0.91 19.06
CA ASP A 38 -1.13 1.68 19.33
C ASP A 38 0.04 1.25 18.45
N GLU A 39 0.20 -0.06 18.22
CA GLU A 39 1.23 -0.59 17.32
C GLU A 39 0.95 -0.21 15.86
N LEU A 40 -0.30 -0.32 15.41
CA LEU A 40 -0.71 0.05 14.05
C LEU A 40 -0.48 1.54 13.82
N ASP A 41 -0.87 2.37 14.78
CA ASP A 41 -0.72 3.82 14.71
C ASP A 41 0.76 4.22 14.61
N ALA A 42 1.60 3.63 15.47
CA ALA A 42 3.05 3.83 15.40
C ALA A 42 3.64 3.40 14.05
N ILE A 43 3.17 2.29 13.46
CA ILE A 43 3.60 1.84 12.14
C ILE A 43 3.22 2.86 11.06
N PHE A 44 1.97 3.32 11.02
CA PHE A 44 1.52 4.27 10.01
C PHE A 44 2.21 5.63 10.14
N PHE A 45 2.30 6.20 11.34
CA PHE A 45 3.02 7.45 11.58
C PHE A 45 4.52 7.32 11.28
N GLY A 46 5.15 6.22 11.67
CA GLY A 46 6.55 5.95 11.37
C GLY A 46 6.86 5.87 9.87
N ARG A 47 5.84 5.61 9.04
CA ARG A 47 5.92 5.60 7.58
C ARG A 47 5.52 6.93 6.94
N GLY A 48 5.16 7.93 7.74
CA GLY A 48 4.76 9.27 7.28
C GLY A 48 3.32 9.35 6.79
N VAL A 49 2.46 8.38 7.13
CA VAL A 49 1.03 8.44 6.79
C VAL A 49 0.37 9.54 7.64
N SER A 50 -0.43 10.39 6.99
CA SER A 50 -1.19 11.46 7.65
C SER A 50 -2.69 11.19 7.48
N TYR A 51 -3.40 11.12 8.60
CA TYR A 51 -4.85 10.86 8.63
C TYR A 51 -5.70 12.10 8.31
N ASP A 52 -5.07 13.29 8.22
CA ASP A 52 -5.74 14.54 7.88
C ASP A 52 -6.04 14.66 6.37
N LYS A 53 -5.58 13.69 5.58
CA LYS A 53 -5.74 13.65 4.13
C LYS A 53 -6.44 12.35 3.71
N PRO A 54 -7.20 12.36 2.60
CA PRO A 54 -7.72 11.12 2.03
C PRO A 54 -6.59 10.13 1.75
N ILE A 55 -6.79 8.86 2.12
CA ILE A 55 -5.81 7.79 1.92
C ILE A 55 -6.33 6.85 0.84
N ILE A 56 -5.46 6.52 -0.11
CA ILE A 56 -5.69 5.47 -1.08
C ILE A 56 -4.74 4.32 -0.77
N VAL A 57 -5.27 3.17 -0.42
CA VAL A 57 -4.48 1.94 -0.21
C VAL A 57 -4.42 1.13 -1.49
N SER A 58 -3.27 0.52 -1.74
CA SER A 58 -3.04 -0.32 -2.92
C SER A 58 -1.97 -1.37 -2.64
N CYS A 59 -1.90 -2.39 -3.50
CA CYS A 59 -0.87 -3.43 -3.45
C CYS A 59 -0.55 -3.95 -4.85
N GLY A 60 -0.09 -5.20 -4.97
CA GLY A 60 0.10 -5.85 -6.26
C GLY A 60 -1.21 -6.03 -7.03
N SER A 61 -2.23 -6.64 -6.40
CA SER A 61 -3.46 -7.13 -7.05
C SER A 61 -4.77 -6.68 -6.38
N GLY A 62 -4.70 -5.70 -5.48
CA GLY A 62 -5.83 -5.23 -4.67
C GLY A 62 -6.14 -6.10 -3.44
N VAL A 63 -5.68 -7.36 -3.38
CA VAL A 63 -6.03 -8.31 -2.30
C VAL A 63 -5.41 -7.91 -0.96
N THR A 64 -4.08 -7.85 -0.87
CA THR A 64 -3.39 -7.55 0.41
C THR A 64 -3.58 -6.11 0.87
N ALA A 65 -4.02 -5.20 -0.01
CA ALA A 65 -4.41 -3.84 0.36
C ALA A 65 -5.63 -3.82 1.30
N ALA A 66 -6.47 -4.84 1.28
CA ALA A 66 -7.62 -4.97 2.18
C ALA A 66 -7.19 -5.07 3.66
N VAL A 67 -6.03 -5.66 3.96
CA VAL A 67 -5.48 -5.72 5.33
C VAL A 67 -5.11 -4.32 5.82
N VAL A 68 -4.52 -3.51 4.94
CA VAL A 68 -4.16 -2.11 5.25
C VAL A 68 -5.43 -1.26 5.43
N LEU A 69 -6.43 -1.46 4.56
CA LEU A 69 -7.74 -0.82 4.70
C LEU A 69 -8.38 -1.16 6.05
N LEU A 70 -8.38 -2.45 6.44
CA LEU A 70 -8.95 -2.90 7.70
C LEU A 70 -8.21 -2.29 8.90
N ALA A 71 -6.88 -2.27 8.88
CA ALA A 71 -6.09 -1.67 9.94
C ALA A 71 -6.39 -0.18 10.13
N LEU A 72 -6.50 0.59 9.04
CA LEU A 72 -6.87 2.01 9.10
C LEU A 72 -8.33 2.21 9.56
N ALA A 73 -9.24 1.30 9.17
CA ALA A 73 -10.62 1.33 9.65
C ALA A 73 -10.73 1.03 11.15
N THR A 74 -9.89 0.13 11.69
CA THR A 74 -9.81 -0.15 13.13
C THR A 74 -9.28 1.05 13.94
N LEU A 75 -8.56 1.96 13.29
CA LEU A 75 -8.10 3.23 13.87
C LEU A 75 -9.10 4.38 13.66
N ASP A 76 -10.31 4.09 13.16
CA ASP A 76 -11.35 5.07 12.83
C ASP A 76 -10.88 6.17 11.86
N VAL A 77 -9.88 5.87 11.02
CA VAL A 77 -9.36 6.83 10.04
C VAL A 77 -10.40 7.07 8.94
N PRO A 78 -10.83 8.31 8.72
CA PRO A 78 -11.84 8.62 7.72
C PRO A 78 -11.25 8.62 6.30
N ASN A 79 -12.13 8.55 5.30
CA ASN A 79 -11.78 8.79 3.89
C ASN A 79 -10.69 7.87 3.31
N VAL A 80 -10.66 6.61 3.74
CA VAL A 80 -9.77 5.57 3.20
C VAL A 80 -10.47 4.85 2.04
N LYS A 81 -9.82 4.75 0.89
CA LYS A 81 -10.31 4.03 -0.29
C LYS A 81 -9.32 2.98 -0.73
N LEU A 82 -9.81 1.84 -1.20
CA LEU A 82 -9.01 0.82 -1.84
C LEU A 82 -8.98 1.08 -3.34
N TYR A 83 -7.78 1.11 -3.92
CA TYR A 83 -7.59 1.09 -5.35
C TYR A 83 -7.40 -0.37 -5.82
N ASP A 84 -8.46 -0.92 -6.42
CA ASP A 84 -8.61 -2.34 -6.74
C ASP A 84 -7.79 -2.79 -7.96
N GLY A 85 -7.68 -1.94 -8.98
CA GLY A 85 -6.79 -2.17 -10.13
C GLY A 85 -5.33 -2.35 -9.72
N ALA A 86 -4.93 -1.61 -8.69
CA ALA A 86 -3.67 -1.74 -7.99
C ALA A 86 -2.44 -1.67 -8.93
N TRP A 87 -1.31 -2.28 -8.55
CA TRP A 87 -0.13 -2.30 -9.43
C TRP A 87 -0.35 -3.11 -10.70
N SER A 88 -1.26 -4.09 -10.71
CA SER A 88 -1.61 -4.84 -11.94
C SER A 88 -2.09 -3.92 -13.05
N GLU A 89 -2.95 -2.95 -12.71
CA GLU A 89 -3.45 -1.96 -13.66
C GLU A 89 -2.41 -0.87 -13.91
N TRP A 90 -1.88 -0.25 -12.84
CA TRP A 90 -0.97 0.88 -12.97
C TRP A 90 0.35 0.49 -13.65
N GLY A 91 0.94 -0.63 -13.23
CA GLY A 91 2.20 -1.16 -13.74
C GLY A 91 2.11 -1.62 -15.19
N ALA A 92 0.93 -1.99 -15.67
CA ALA A 92 0.70 -2.40 -17.07
C ALA A 92 0.58 -1.21 -18.04
N ARG A 93 0.22 -0.03 -17.53
CA ARG A 93 -0.04 1.17 -18.33
C ARG A 93 1.22 1.99 -18.58
N ALA A 94 1.74 1.95 -19.81
CA ALA A 94 2.96 2.69 -20.16
C ALA A 94 2.81 4.23 -20.08
N ASP A 95 1.59 4.74 -20.10
CA ASP A 95 1.27 6.18 -20.01
C ASP A 95 1.29 6.74 -18.58
N LEU A 96 1.37 5.87 -17.56
CA LEU A 96 1.36 6.28 -16.16
C LEU A 96 2.77 6.39 -15.56
N PRO A 97 3.03 7.39 -14.70
CA PRO A 97 4.34 7.60 -14.10
C PRO A 97 4.70 6.50 -13.09
N VAL A 98 5.99 6.23 -12.92
CA VAL A 98 6.53 5.21 -12.02
C VAL A 98 7.76 5.73 -11.31
N GLU A 99 7.86 5.44 -10.02
CA GLU A 99 9.05 5.69 -9.21
C GLU A 99 9.75 4.37 -8.81
N PRO A 100 11.10 4.36 -8.69
CA PRO A 100 12.00 5.39 -9.22
C PRO A 100 11.91 5.47 -10.75
N VAL A 101 12.14 6.67 -11.30
CA VAL A 101 12.23 6.87 -12.75
C VAL A 101 13.44 6.08 -13.25
N LYS A 102 13.22 5.14 -14.19
CA LYS A 102 14.30 4.42 -14.88
C LYS A 102 14.99 5.31 -15.91
#